data_AF-A0NJX3-F1
#
_entry.id   AF-A0NJX3-F1
#
_cell.length_a   1.000
_cell.length_b   1.000
_cell.length_c   1.000
_cell.angle_alpha   90.00
_cell.angle_beta   90.00
_cell.angle_gamma   90.00
#
_symmetry.space_group_name_H-M   'P 1'
#
loop_
_entity.id
_entity.type
_entity.pdbx_description
1 polymer ?
#
loop_
_entity_poly.entity_id
_entity_poly.type
_entity_poly.pdbx_seq_one_letter_code
_entity_poly.pdbx_strand_id
1 'polypeptide(L)'
;MYIGRPFLQIFLFFKKTVIAVIAMYIALALRINNMEHFPISGDNVLVTKISVLIAVFVAILNAYQIICVFIELNQTFKIIYLSSCFLSNASIIIVSAINLRLSPAMYLGIFAGSLGLLLLLCEFYKKQQLLAREK
;
A
#
# COMPACT_ATOMS: atom_id res chain seq x y z
N MET A 1 2.00 -14.66 11.74
CA MET A 1 1.92 -13.54 12.74
C MET A 1 0.56 -13.45 13.42
N TYR A 2 -0.53 -13.80 12.73
CA TYR A 2 -1.91 -13.71 13.24
C TYR A 2 -2.57 -15.09 13.43
N ILE A 3 -1.75 -16.14 13.57
CA ILE A 3 -2.22 -17.50 13.78
C ILE A 3 -3.01 -17.53 15.09
N GLY A 4 -4.22 -18.11 15.04
CA GLY A 4 -5.19 -18.07 16.14
C GLY A 4 -6.13 -16.87 16.14
N ARG A 5 -6.04 -15.94 15.16
CA ARG A 5 -6.96 -14.80 15.00
C ARG A 5 -7.58 -14.77 13.59
N PRO A 6 -8.49 -15.71 13.27
CA PRO A 6 -8.98 -15.92 11.90
C PRO A 6 -9.70 -14.68 11.32
N PHE A 7 -10.53 -14.00 12.11
CA PHE A 7 -11.23 -12.79 11.67
C PHE A 7 -10.27 -11.66 11.30
N LEU A 8 -9.19 -11.50 12.07
CA LEU A 8 -8.16 -10.49 11.79
C LEU A 8 -7.38 -10.84 10.53
N GLN A 9 -7.09 -12.13 10.30
CA GLN A 9 -6.44 -12.60 9.08
C GLN A 9 -7.29 -12.30 7.83
N ILE A 10 -8.58 -12.61 7.86
CA ILE A 10 -9.50 -12.35 6.75
C ILE A 10 -9.63 -10.84 6.50
N PHE A 11 -9.76 -10.05 7.56
CA PHE A 11 -9.81 -8.58 7.43
C PHE A 11 -8.54 -8.01 6.79
N LEU A 12 -7.36 -8.44 7.24
CA LEU A 12 -6.09 -8.01 6.68
C LEU A 12 -5.92 -8.47 5.23
N PHE A 13 -6.31 -9.70 4.92
CA PHE A 13 -6.33 -10.22 3.55
C PHE A 13 -7.17 -9.33 2.62
N PHE A 14 -8.41 -9.02 3.02
CA PHE A 14 -9.30 -8.18 2.22
C PHE A 14 -8.72 -6.78 2.03
N LYS A 15 -8.26 -6.14 3.12
CA LYS A 15 -7.62 -4.81 3.06
C LYS A 15 -6.45 -4.79 2.09
N LYS A 16 -5.54 -5.76 2.17
CA LYS A 16 -4.36 -5.83 1.31
C LYS A 16 -4.72 -6.11 -0.14
N THR A 17 -5.74 -6.94 -0.37
CA THR A 17 -6.26 -7.21 -1.71
C THR A 17 -6.84 -5.94 -2.34
N VAL A 18 -7.64 -5.18 -1.59
CA VAL A 18 -8.21 -3.91 -2.05
C VAL A 18 -7.10 -2.92 -2.40
N ILE A 19 -6.06 -2.77 -1.58
CA ILE A 19 -4.93 -1.88 -1.88
C ILE A 19 -4.18 -2.34 -3.14
N ALA A 20 -3.97 -3.64 -3.32
CA ALA A 20 -3.33 -4.18 -4.52
C ALA A 20 -4.15 -3.88 -5.79
N VAL A 21 -5.48 -4.04 -5.72
CA VAL A 21 -6.39 -3.72 -6.83
C VAL A 21 -6.37 -2.23 -7.14
N ILE A 22 -6.47 -1.36 -6.12
CA ILE A 22 -6.39 0.10 -6.30
C ILE A 22 -5.05 0.50 -6.92
N ALA A 23 -3.94 -0.07 -6.45
CA ALA A 23 -2.61 0.22 -6.99
C ALA A 23 -2.49 -0.19 -8.46
N MET A 24 -3.00 -1.36 -8.84
CA MET A 24 -3.03 -1.78 -10.24
C MET A 24 -3.97 -0.92 -11.10
N TYR A 25 -5.10 -0.50 -10.56
CA TYR A 25 -6.01 0.41 -11.24
C TYR A 25 -5.36 1.79 -11.48
N ILE A 26 -4.63 2.32 -10.49
CA ILE A 26 -3.82 3.55 -10.64
C ILE A 26 -2.75 3.36 -11.72
N ALA A 27 -2.02 2.24 -11.71
CA ALA A 27 -1.02 1.94 -12.72
C ALA A 27 -1.61 1.94 -14.14
N LEU A 28 -2.80 1.34 -14.30
CA LEU A 28 -3.54 1.32 -15.56
C LEU A 28 -3.99 2.73 -15.98
N ALA A 29 -4.59 3.51 -15.07
CA ALA A 29 -5.02 4.87 -15.35
C ALA A 29 -3.87 5.78 -15.80
N LEU A 30 -2.71 5.67 -15.15
CA LEU A 30 -1.49 6.39 -15.54
C LEU A 30 -0.95 5.93 -16.91
N ARG A 31 -1.09 4.64 -17.23
CA ARG A 31 -0.68 4.09 -18.53
C ARG A 31 -1.56 4.56 -19.68
N ILE A 32 -2.89 4.54 -19.50
CA ILE A 32 -3.85 5.00 -20.50
C ILE A 32 -3.64 6.48 -20.77
N ASN A 33 -3.53 7.30 -19.73
CA ASN A 33 -3.32 8.74 -19.88
C ASN A 33 -2.00 9.06 -20.63
N ASN A 34 -0.93 8.30 -20.35
CA ASN A 34 0.33 8.41 -21.10
C ASN A 34 0.18 8.06 -22.59
N MET A 35 -0.68 7.10 -22.95
CA MET A 35 -0.90 6.72 -24.35
C MET A 35 -1.77 7.74 -25.08
N GLU A 36 -2.74 8.35 -24.40
CA GLU A 36 -3.68 9.31 -24.99
C GLU A 36 -3.05 10.71 -25.19
N HIS A 37 -2.14 11.14 -24.31
CA HIS A 37 -1.74 12.55 -24.28
C HIS A 37 -0.36 12.87 -24.89
N PHE A 38 0.63 11.96 -24.96
CA PHE A 38 1.94 12.26 -25.58
C PHE A 38 2.73 11.01 -26.04
N PRO A 39 3.00 10.81 -27.35
CA PRO A 39 4.02 9.88 -27.78
C PRO A 39 5.42 10.47 -27.53
N ILE A 40 6.08 10.06 -26.45
CA ILE A 40 7.55 9.90 -26.36
C ILE A 40 8.44 11.16 -26.16
N SER A 41 7.97 12.38 -25.87
CA SER A 41 8.92 13.47 -25.52
C SER A 41 8.39 14.60 -24.62
N GLY A 42 8.52 14.44 -23.29
CA GLY A 42 8.34 15.52 -22.32
C GLY A 42 8.68 15.07 -20.89
N ASP A 43 9.13 15.98 -20.01
CA ASP A 43 9.57 15.66 -18.64
C ASP A 43 8.51 14.97 -17.77
N ASN A 44 7.22 15.21 -18.05
CA ASN A 44 6.08 14.52 -17.42
C ASN A 44 6.07 13.00 -17.69
N VAL A 45 6.73 12.54 -18.76
CA VAL A 45 6.81 11.12 -19.12
C VAL A 45 7.64 10.34 -18.09
N LEU A 46 8.70 10.96 -17.54
CA LEU A 46 9.56 10.29 -16.56
C LEU A 46 8.82 10.12 -15.22
N VAL A 47 8.19 11.18 -14.72
CA VAL A 47 7.41 11.16 -13.48
C VAL A 47 6.28 10.14 -13.56
N THR A 48 5.60 10.07 -14.70
CA THR A 48 4.50 9.12 -14.88
C THR A 48 5.00 7.67 -14.99
N LYS A 49 6.13 7.42 -15.67
CA LYS A 49 6.77 6.09 -15.71
C LYS A 49 7.18 5.62 -14.31
N ILE A 50 7.82 6.49 -13.53
CA ILE A 50 8.20 6.20 -12.14
C ILE A 50 6.95 5.91 -11.30
N SER A 51 5.89 6.71 -11.46
CA SER A 51 4.63 6.54 -10.75
C SER A 51 3.97 5.19 -11.05
N VAL A 52 3.99 4.75 -12.31
CA VAL A 52 3.51 3.42 -12.71
C VAL A 52 4.34 2.32 -12.05
N LEU A 53 5.67 2.42 -12.07
CA LEU A 53 6.55 1.43 -11.44
C LEU A 53 6.31 1.34 -9.93
N ILE A 54 6.16 2.48 -9.25
CA ILE A 54 5.86 2.51 -7.82
C ILE A 54 4.48 1.91 -7.55
N ALA A 55 3.47 2.18 -8.37
CA ALA A 55 2.14 1.60 -8.22
C ALA A 55 2.16 0.06 -8.37
N VAL A 56 2.89 -0.46 -9.36
CA VAL A 56 3.09 -1.91 -9.52
C VAL A 56 3.87 -2.49 -8.33
N PHE A 57 4.92 -1.81 -7.87
CA PHE A 57 5.67 -2.22 -6.69
C PHE A 57 4.79 -2.28 -5.43
N VAL A 58 3.89 -1.31 -5.23
CA VAL A 58 2.89 -1.32 -4.15
C VAL A 58 1.98 -2.55 -4.26
N ALA A 59 1.50 -2.89 -5.46
CA ALA A 59 0.67 -4.07 -5.65
C ALA A 59 1.41 -5.36 -5.28
N ILE A 60 2.66 -5.51 -5.72
CA ILE A 60 3.52 -6.66 -5.39
C ILE A 60 3.77 -6.75 -3.88
N LEU A 61 4.08 -5.63 -3.22
CA LEU A 61 4.26 -5.60 -1.77
C LEU A 61 2.99 -6.04 -1.01
N ASN A 62 1.82 -5.61 -1.47
CA ASN A 62 0.56 -6.03 -0.85
C ASN A 62 0.27 -7.53 -1.10
N ALA A 63 0.63 -8.07 -2.26
CA ALA A 63 0.57 -9.50 -2.53
C ALA A 63 1.52 -10.31 -1.63
N TYR A 64 2.75 -9.85 -1.45
CA TYR A 64 3.69 -10.43 -0.48
C TYR A 64 3.12 -10.42 0.95
N GLN A 65 2.55 -9.28 1.36
CA GLN A 65 1.97 -9.12 2.70
C GLN A 65 0.76 -10.03 2.92
N ILE A 66 -0.04 -10.29 1.88
CA ILE A 66 -1.13 -11.27 1.92
C ILE A 66 -0.59 -12.65 2.31
N ILE A 67 0.48 -13.10 1.65
CA ILE A 67 1.11 -14.40 1.97
C ILE A 67 1.58 -14.41 3.43
N CYS A 68 2.24 -13.33 3.86
CA CYS A 68 2.73 -13.16 5.24
C CYS A 68 1.63 -13.19 6.32
N VAL A 69 0.38 -12.90 6.00
CA VAL A 69 -0.75 -12.97 6.96
C VAL A 69 -1.04 -14.42 7.37
N PHE A 70 -0.85 -15.37 6.46
CA PHE A 70 -1.20 -16.79 6.65
C PHE A 70 -0.07 -17.65 7.20
N ILE A 71 1.18 -17.16 7.16
CA ILE A 71 2.34 -17.92 7.62
C ILE A 71 2.87 -17.42 8.97
N GLU A 72 3.55 -18.32 9.66
CA GLU A 72 4.36 -17.99 10.83
C GLU A 72 5.67 -17.35 10.36
N LEU A 73 6.00 -16.20 10.96
CA LEU A 73 7.16 -15.39 10.54
C LEU A 73 8.16 -15.34 11.70
N ASN A 74 9.44 -15.51 11.38
CA ASN A 74 10.54 -15.23 12.31
C ASN A 74 10.65 -13.73 12.62
N GLN A 75 11.36 -13.36 13.69
CA GLN A 75 11.56 -11.97 14.14
C GLN A 75 11.97 -11.03 12.98
N THR A 76 12.99 -11.40 12.21
CA THR A 76 13.47 -10.62 11.05
C THR A 76 12.38 -10.40 10.01
N PHE A 77 11.63 -11.46 9.66
CA PHE A 77 10.54 -11.36 8.69
C PHE A 77 9.35 -10.54 9.20
N LYS A 78 9.10 -10.50 10.51
CA LYS A 78 8.10 -9.59 11.10
C LYS A 78 8.49 -8.13 10.88
N ILE A 79 9.77 -7.80 11.04
CA ILE A 79 10.28 -6.44 10.78
C ILE A 79 10.13 -6.09 9.29
N ILE A 80 10.55 -6.99 8.40
CA ILE A 80 10.39 -6.80 6.95
C ILE A 80 8.92 -6.60 6.57
N TYR A 81 8.02 -7.45 7.08
CA TYR A 81 6.58 -7.32 6.86
C TYR A 81 6.07 -5.94 7.31
N LEU A 82 6.46 -5.50 8.51
CA LEU A 82 6.02 -4.23 9.06
C LEU A 82 6.52 -3.04 8.25
N SER A 83 7.82 -2.99 7.95
CA SER A 83 8.43 -1.94 7.13
C SER A 83 7.81 -1.91 5.73
N SER A 84 7.55 -3.07 5.13
CA SER A 84 6.85 -3.14 3.85
C SER A 84 5.42 -2.59 3.93
N CYS A 85 4.72 -2.78 5.05
CA CYS A 85 3.39 -2.22 5.26
C CYS A 85 3.43 -0.69 5.30
N PHE A 86 4.41 -0.09 5.99
CA PHE A 86 4.59 1.37 5.95
C PHE A 86 4.94 1.86 4.54
N LEU A 87 5.92 1.23 3.90
CA LEU A 87 6.40 1.62 2.58
C LEU A 87 5.28 1.57 1.54
N SER A 88 4.54 0.45 1.46
CA SER A 88 3.43 0.30 0.51
C SER A 88 2.33 1.36 0.68
N ASN A 89 1.93 1.68 1.91
CA ASN A 89 0.91 2.69 2.15
C ASN A 89 1.42 4.11 1.91
N ALA A 90 2.67 4.43 2.27
CA ALA A 90 3.25 5.74 1.99
C ALA A 90 3.44 5.95 0.49
N SER A 91 3.96 4.95 -0.23
CA SER A 91 4.18 5.00 -1.67
C SER A 91 2.88 5.21 -2.46
N ILE A 92 1.78 4.53 -2.10
CA ILE A 92 0.49 4.74 -2.81
C ILE A 92 -0.06 6.14 -2.57
N ILE A 93 0.11 6.72 -1.37
CA ILE A 93 -0.27 8.12 -1.10
C ILE A 93 0.55 9.06 -1.98
N ILE A 94 1.88 8.88 -2.01
CA ILE A 94 2.78 9.76 -2.77
C ILE A 94 2.45 9.71 -4.26
N VAL A 95 2.36 8.51 -4.84
CA VAL A 95 2.00 8.33 -6.26
C VAL A 95 0.66 9.00 -6.56
N SER A 96 -0.32 8.80 -5.70
CA SER A 96 -1.65 9.37 -5.91
C SER A 96 -1.66 10.90 -5.77
N ALA A 97 -0.93 11.45 -4.80
CA ALA A 97 -0.85 12.90 -4.56
C ALA A 97 -0.14 13.62 -5.70
N ILE A 98 0.96 13.07 -6.23
CA ILE A 98 1.68 13.65 -7.37
C ILE A 98 0.79 13.66 -8.63
N ASN A 99 -0.03 12.63 -8.80
CA ASN A 99 -0.84 12.44 -10.01
C ASN A 99 -2.31 12.88 -9.85
N LEU A 100 -2.64 13.63 -8.79
CA LEU A 100 -4.02 13.95 -8.39
C LEU A 100 -4.88 14.53 -9.54
N ARG A 101 -4.25 15.32 -10.41
CA ARG A 101 -4.90 16.00 -11.53
C ARG A 101 -5.29 15.07 -12.68
N LEU A 102 -4.76 13.85 -12.71
CA LEU A 102 -4.89 12.93 -13.85
C LEU A 102 -6.13 12.04 -13.77
N SER A 103 -6.61 11.70 -12.58
CA SER A 103 -7.78 10.85 -12.43
C SER A 103 -8.40 10.95 -11.03
N PRO A 104 -9.74 10.93 -10.90
CA PRO A 104 -10.41 10.77 -9.61
C PRO A 104 -9.99 9.51 -8.85
N ALA A 105 -9.49 8.48 -9.56
CA ALA A 105 -8.94 7.26 -8.97
C ALA A 105 -7.81 7.52 -7.96
N MET A 106 -7.10 8.64 -8.10
CA MET A 106 -6.00 8.99 -7.20
C MET A 106 -6.49 9.28 -5.78
N TYR A 107 -7.71 9.83 -5.62
CA TYR A 107 -8.28 10.03 -4.29
C TYR A 107 -8.49 8.70 -3.55
N LEU A 108 -8.82 7.62 -4.26
CA LEU A 108 -8.94 6.28 -3.67
C LEU A 108 -7.59 5.78 -3.15
N GLY A 109 -6.51 6.03 -3.89
CA GLY A 109 -5.15 5.67 -3.47
C GLY A 109 -4.70 6.43 -2.22
N ILE A 110 -4.97 7.74 -2.15
CA ILE A 110 -4.70 8.53 -0.93
C ILE A 110 -5.51 7.99 0.24
N PHE A 111 -6.82 7.84 0.07
CA PHE A 111 -7.69 7.37 1.14
C PHE A 111 -7.29 5.98 1.66
N ALA A 112 -7.07 5.02 0.76
CA ALA A 112 -6.68 3.67 1.11
C ALA A 112 -5.32 3.62 1.82
N GLY A 113 -4.34 4.39 1.34
CA GLY A 113 -3.02 4.48 1.97
C GLY A 113 -3.07 5.16 3.34
N SER A 114 -3.81 6.27 3.48
CA SER A 114 -3.95 6.99 4.75
C SER A 114 -4.67 6.14 5.80
N LEU A 115 -5.77 5.48 5.44
CA LEU A 115 -6.44 4.50 6.30
C LEU A 115 -5.50 3.34 6.66
N GLY A 116 -4.68 2.93 5.68
CA GLY A 116 -3.58 2.01 5.82
C GLY A 116 -2.64 2.32 6.98
N LEU A 117 -2.07 3.52 6.95
CA LEU A 117 -1.14 4.06 7.95
C LEU A 117 -1.81 4.33 9.30
N LEU A 118 -3.01 4.90 9.31
CA LEU A 118 -3.75 5.17 10.54
C LEU A 118 -3.96 3.88 11.35
N LEU A 119 -4.39 2.80 10.68
CA LEU A 119 -4.58 1.51 11.31
C LEU A 119 -3.27 0.93 11.88
N LEU A 120 -2.15 1.11 11.17
CA LEU A 120 -0.83 0.67 11.67
C LEU A 120 -0.43 1.46 12.92
N LEU A 121 -0.61 2.78 12.91
CA LEU A 121 -0.31 3.64 14.05
C LEU A 121 -1.19 3.30 15.27
N CYS A 122 -2.47 3.04 15.06
CA CYS A 122 -3.39 2.60 16.12
C CYS A 122 -2.94 1.27 16.76
N GLU A 123 -2.53 0.29 15.96
CA GLU A 123 -2.00 -0.99 16.47
C GLU A 123 -0.71 -0.79 17.29
N PHE A 124 0.19 0.08 16.83
CA PHE A 124 1.39 0.43 17.59
C PHE A 124 1.07 1.09 18.92
N TYR A 125 0.17 2.08 18.90
CA TYR A 125 -0.23 2.81 20.09
C TYR A 125 -0.90 1.89 21.12
N LYS A 126 -1.82 1.03 20.67
CA LYS A 126 -2.49 0.05 21.53
C LYS A 126 -1.49 -0.92 22.16
N LYS A 127 -0.49 -1.39 21.40
CA LYS A 127 0.54 -2.27 21.93
C LYS A 127 1.42 -1.57 22.97
N GLN A 128 1.78 -0.30 22.76
CA GLN A 128 2.53 0.47 23.75
C GLN A 128 1.74 0.69 25.04
N GLN A 129 0.45 1.02 24.94
CA GLN A 129 -0.41 1.21 26.12
C GLN A 129 -0.53 -0.07 26.96
N LEU A 130 -0.62 -1.24 26.33
CA LEU A 130 -0.65 -2.52 27.04
C LEU A 130 0.65 -2.78 27.80
N LEU A 131 1.80 -2.56 27.15
CA LEU A 131 3.11 -2.70 27.78
C LEU A 131 3.35 -1.70 28.93
N ALA A 132 2.72 -0.52 28.87
CA ALA A 132 2.78 0.48 29.93
C ALA A 132 1.89 0.16 31.15
N ARG A 133 0.84 -0.66 30.97
CA ARG A 133 -0.05 -1.12 32.05
C ARG A 133 0.46 -2.36 32.78
N GLU A 134 1.39 -3.10 32.18
CA GLU A 134 2.04 -4.29 32.75
C GLU A 134 3.29 -3.97 33.58
N LYS A 135 3.67 -2.68 33.67
CA LYS A 135 4.76 -2.16 34.52
C LYS A 135 4.18 -1.41 35.72
#